data_AF-K1S9E1-F1
#
_entry.id   AF-K1S9E1-F1
#
_cell.length_a   1.000
_cell.length_b   1.000
_cell.length_c   1.000
_cell.angle_alpha   90.00
_cell.angle_beta   90.00
_cell.angle_gamma   90.00
#
_symmetry.space_group_name_H-M   'P 1'
#
loop_
_entity.id
_entity.type
_entity.pdbx_description
1 polymer ?
#
loop_
_entity_poly.entity_id
_entity_poly.type
_entity_poly.pdbx_seq_one_letter_code
_entity_poly.pdbx_strand_id
1 'polypeptide(L)'
;VDAGVDYDLPYEKGIINMKVRKSTRSYLHEAAMTEEEMEMCLERGAEVVRQCHEEGSNVLSFGEMGIGNTSSSSLWMTCFTGIPLEQCVGAGSGLDSAGIRHKYEVLKQSMENYKGDGSPRDIIRYFGGLEMVMAIGAMLQAAELRMIILVDGFIACSKASTVLCGIL
;
A
#
# COMPACT_ATOMS: atom_id res chain seq x y z
N VAL A 1 9.77 2.98 9.32
CA VAL A 1 10.11 3.54 7.99
C VAL A 1 9.02 4.53 7.63
N ASP A 2 9.38 5.77 7.33
CA ASP A 2 8.42 6.77 6.88
C ASP A 2 8.43 6.83 5.35
N ALA A 3 7.33 6.40 4.72
CA ALA A 3 7.17 6.41 3.27
C ALA A 3 6.57 7.73 2.75
N GLY A 4 5.83 8.46 3.59
CA GLY A 4 5.06 9.60 3.10
C GLY A 4 4.10 10.28 4.09
N VAL A 5 4.40 10.27 5.38
CA VAL A 5 3.59 10.99 6.37
C VAL A 5 3.54 12.48 6.01
N ASP A 6 2.37 13.12 6.07
CA ASP A 6 2.19 14.56 5.87
C ASP A 6 2.66 15.37 7.10
N TYR A 7 3.92 15.13 7.47
CA TYR A 7 4.58 15.77 8.59
C TYR A 7 6.10 15.55 8.48
N ASP A 8 6.87 16.51 8.97
CA ASP A 8 8.31 16.37 9.10
C ASP A 8 8.62 15.68 10.42
N LEU A 9 8.76 14.35 10.37
CA LEU A 9 8.98 13.53 11.55
C LEU A 9 10.38 13.76 12.16
N PRO A 10 10.51 13.66 13.49
CA PRO A 10 11.80 13.72 14.18
C PRO A 10 12.61 12.43 13.93
N TYR A 11 13.36 12.37 12.82
CA TYR A 11 14.11 11.17 12.41
C TYR A 11 15.19 10.75 13.41
N GLU A 12 15.69 11.68 14.23
CA GLU A 12 16.62 11.42 15.31
C GLU A 12 16.10 10.43 16.37
N LYS A 13 14.79 10.13 16.36
CA LYS A 13 14.15 9.13 17.24
C LYS A 13 14.13 7.71 16.68
N GLY A 14 14.96 7.42 15.68
CA GLY A 14 15.08 6.09 15.07
C GLY A 14 14.08 5.81 13.94
N ILE A 15 13.47 6.86 13.37
CA ILE A 15 12.58 6.71 12.21
C ILE A 15 13.45 6.73 10.95
N ILE A 16 13.45 5.62 10.22
CA ILE A 16 14.12 5.53 8.91
C ILE A 16 13.38 6.44 7.92
N ASN A 17 14.07 7.49 7.43
CA ASN A 17 13.53 8.44 6.49
C ASN A 17 13.58 7.88 5.05
N MET A 18 12.44 7.41 4.56
CA MET A 18 12.25 7.00 3.16
C MET A 18 11.13 7.83 2.51
N LYS A 19 10.88 9.06 3.00
CA LYS A 19 9.71 9.85 2.61
C LYS A 19 9.78 10.23 1.13
N VAL A 20 8.88 9.69 0.32
CA VAL A 20 8.80 9.99 -1.12
C VAL A 20 8.18 11.37 -1.34
N ARG A 21 7.15 11.69 -0.55
CA ARG A 21 6.44 12.97 -0.55
C ARG A 21 5.55 13.09 0.70
N LYS A 22 4.87 14.22 0.87
CA LYS A 22 3.86 14.41 1.92
C LYS A 22 2.48 13.95 1.42
N SER A 23 2.02 12.80 1.91
CA SER A 23 0.79 12.09 1.53
C SER A 23 0.69 11.73 0.04
N THR A 24 -0.22 10.81 -0.31
CA THR A 24 -0.66 10.58 -1.69
C THR A 24 -1.60 11.69 -2.18
N ARG A 25 -1.83 11.73 -3.50
CA ARG A 25 -2.96 12.48 -4.08
C ARG A 25 -4.26 11.72 -3.83
N SER A 26 -5.40 12.42 -3.89
CA SER A 26 -6.71 11.79 -3.76
C SER A 26 -7.12 11.11 -5.06
N TYR A 27 -7.25 9.78 -5.04
CA TYR A 27 -7.75 8.98 -6.16
C TYR A 27 -9.22 9.21 -6.51
N LEU A 28 -9.91 10.08 -5.76
CA LEU A 28 -11.19 10.63 -6.19
C LEU A 28 -11.05 11.56 -7.41
N HIS A 29 -9.87 12.14 -7.61
CA HIS A 29 -9.61 13.18 -8.61
C HIS A 29 -8.50 12.80 -9.59
N GLU A 30 -7.45 12.12 -9.12
CA GLU A 30 -6.28 11.77 -9.92
C GLU A 30 -5.50 10.61 -9.28
N ALA A 31 -4.59 9.97 -10.02
CA ALA A 31 -3.80 8.86 -9.49
C ALA A 31 -3.07 9.20 -8.17
N ALA A 32 -3.11 8.29 -7.19
CA ALA A 32 -2.52 8.49 -5.87
C ALA A 32 -1.03 8.85 -5.91
N MET A 33 -0.30 8.28 -6.87
CA MET A 33 1.10 8.58 -7.13
C MET A 33 1.46 8.59 -8.63
N THR A 34 2.56 9.24 -8.99
CA THR A 34 3.15 9.14 -10.34
C THR A 34 3.89 7.82 -10.51
N GLU A 35 4.28 7.51 -11.75
CA GLU A 35 5.09 6.32 -12.04
C GLU A 35 6.44 6.38 -11.31
N GLU A 36 7.08 7.55 -11.31
CA GLU A 36 8.36 7.79 -10.65
C GLU A 36 8.25 7.69 -9.13
N GLU A 37 7.15 8.20 -8.55
CA GLU A 37 6.85 8.07 -7.12
C GLU A 37 6.64 6.60 -6.72
N MET A 38 5.97 5.81 -7.56
CA MET A 38 5.77 4.38 -7.34
C MET A 38 7.09 3.61 -7.39
N GLU A 39 7.91 3.83 -8.42
CA GLU A 39 9.23 3.20 -8.53
C GLU A 39 10.15 3.57 -7.36
N MET A 40 10.11 4.83 -6.92
CA MET A 40 10.85 5.26 -5.74
C MET A 40 10.37 4.56 -4.46
N CYS A 41 9.07 4.31 -4.32
CA CYS A 41 8.54 3.54 -3.19
C CYS A 41 9.06 2.09 -3.23
N LEU A 42 8.97 1.43 -4.39
CA LEU A 42 9.43 0.05 -4.56
C LEU A 42 10.92 -0.09 -4.22
N GLU A 43 11.76 0.77 -4.79
CA GLU A 43 13.21 0.72 -4.59
C GLU A 43 13.59 1.01 -3.13
N ARG A 44 12.98 2.00 -2.49
CA ARG A 44 13.24 2.30 -1.06
C ARG A 44 12.79 1.16 -0.14
N GLY A 45 11.70 0.48 -0.48
CA GLY A 45 11.26 -0.72 0.22
C GLY A 45 12.30 -1.84 0.12
N ALA A 46 12.80 -2.07 -1.09
CA ALA A 46 13.87 -3.03 -1.35
C ALA A 46 15.16 -2.67 -0.60
N GLU A 47 15.55 -1.38 -0.59
CA GLU A 47 16.73 -0.89 0.13
C GLU A 47 16.69 -1.23 1.62
N VAL A 48 15.56 -0.98 2.29
CA VAL A 48 15.40 -1.31 3.71
C VAL A 48 15.60 -2.81 3.96
N VAL A 49 15.09 -3.67 3.07
CA VAL A 49 15.22 -5.11 3.22
C VAL A 49 16.65 -5.60 2.99
N ARG A 50 17.36 -5.02 2.02
CA ARG A 50 18.79 -5.31 1.82
C ARG A 50 19.60 -4.96 3.07
N GLN A 51 19.32 -3.82 3.70
CA GLN A 51 19.95 -3.42 4.97
C GLN A 51 19.66 -4.42 6.09
N CYS A 52 18.39 -4.82 6.29
CA CYS A 52 18.04 -5.82 7.30
C CYS A 52 18.72 -7.19 7.07
N HIS A 53 18.85 -7.59 5.80
CA HIS A 53 19.55 -8.83 5.43
C HIS A 53 21.06 -8.73 5.70
N GLU A 54 21.70 -7.61 5.37
CA GLU A 54 23.12 -7.34 5.66
C GLU A 54 23.41 -7.33 7.17
N GLU A 55 22.45 -6.88 7.98
CA GLU A 55 22.49 -6.96 9.45
C GLU A 55 22.29 -8.39 10.00
N GLY A 56 22.05 -9.38 9.13
CA GLY A 56 21.96 -10.80 9.47
C GLY A 56 20.55 -11.31 9.78
N SER A 57 19.51 -10.51 9.52
CA SER A 57 18.12 -10.97 9.68
C SER A 57 17.74 -11.88 8.51
N ASN A 58 17.01 -12.98 8.76
CA ASN A 58 16.38 -13.78 7.69
C ASN A 58 14.85 -13.79 7.76
N VAL A 59 14.26 -13.30 8.86
CA VAL A 59 12.82 -13.26 9.07
C VAL A 59 12.39 -11.81 9.16
N LEU A 60 11.41 -11.43 8.33
CA LEU A 60 10.85 -10.08 8.31
C LEU A 60 9.35 -10.14 8.59
N SER A 61 8.86 -9.18 9.37
CA SER A 61 7.44 -8.92 9.55
C SER A 61 7.11 -7.54 9.04
N PHE A 62 6.04 -7.43 8.25
CA PHE A 62 5.64 -6.17 7.64
C PHE A 62 4.39 -5.61 8.32
N GLY A 63 4.56 -4.50 9.02
CA GLY A 63 3.46 -3.67 9.51
C GLY A 63 3.27 -2.45 8.62
N GLU A 64 2.13 -1.79 8.77
CA GLU A 64 1.88 -0.48 8.18
C GLU A 64 1.20 0.45 9.19
N MET A 65 1.19 1.74 8.87
CA MET A 65 0.39 2.71 9.59
C MET A 65 -0.02 3.80 8.60
N GLY A 66 -1.33 3.95 8.38
CA GLY A 66 -1.87 5.01 7.52
C GLY A 66 -3.35 5.25 7.78
N ILE A 67 -3.74 6.50 8.02
CA ILE A 67 -5.16 6.86 8.12
C ILE A 67 -5.79 6.73 6.72
N GLY A 68 -6.80 5.87 6.60
CA GLY A 68 -7.56 5.70 5.35
C GLY A 68 -7.03 4.62 4.40
N ASN A 69 -5.92 3.95 4.70
CA ASN A 69 -5.38 2.89 3.83
C ASN A 69 -6.24 1.62 3.74
N THR A 70 -7.17 1.41 4.69
CA THR A 70 -8.22 0.40 4.57
C THR A 70 -9.07 0.61 3.31
N SER A 71 -9.29 1.86 2.90
CA SER A 71 -10.02 2.19 1.68
C SER A 71 -9.25 1.75 0.43
N SER A 72 -7.95 2.02 0.36
CA SER A 72 -7.06 1.52 -0.70
C SER A 72 -7.03 -0.01 -0.74
N SER A 73 -7.00 -0.66 0.42
CA SER A 73 -7.03 -2.12 0.51
C SER A 73 -8.33 -2.72 -0.01
N SER A 74 -9.48 -2.09 0.27
CA SER A 74 -10.79 -2.50 -0.27
C SER A 74 -10.85 -2.38 -1.79
N LEU A 75 -10.26 -1.32 -2.36
CA LEU A 75 -10.16 -1.12 -3.81
C LEU A 75 -9.28 -2.19 -4.46
N TRP A 76 -8.07 -2.42 -3.93
CA TRP A 76 -7.18 -3.46 -4.43
C TRP A 76 -7.80 -4.87 -4.34
N MET A 77 -8.47 -5.19 -3.22
CA MET A 77 -9.20 -6.45 -3.08
C MET A 77 -10.22 -6.62 -4.20
N THR A 78 -11.04 -5.60 -4.44
CA THR A 78 -12.07 -5.60 -5.49
C THR A 78 -11.44 -5.78 -6.87
N CYS A 79 -10.41 -4.99 -7.19
CA CYS A 79 -9.76 -4.99 -8.50
C CYS A 79 -9.03 -6.32 -8.80
N PHE A 80 -8.37 -6.94 -7.81
CA PHE A 80 -7.56 -8.14 -8.03
C PHE A 80 -8.33 -9.45 -7.87
N THR A 81 -9.39 -9.47 -7.07
CA THR A 81 -10.15 -10.71 -6.80
C THR A 81 -11.51 -10.75 -7.50
N GLY A 82 -12.00 -9.61 -8.00
CA GLY A 82 -13.35 -9.49 -8.56
C GLY A 82 -14.47 -9.55 -7.52
N ILE A 83 -14.16 -9.61 -6.22
CA ILE A 83 -15.15 -9.54 -5.14
C ILE A 83 -15.80 -8.14 -5.17
N PRO A 84 -17.14 -8.02 -5.12
CA PRO A 84 -17.81 -6.74 -5.16
C PRO A 84 -17.32 -5.76 -4.06
N LEU A 85 -17.15 -4.48 -4.42
CA LEU A 85 -16.64 -3.44 -3.51
C LEU A 85 -17.42 -3.36 -2.19
N GLU A 86 -18.75 -3.54 -2.25
CA GLU A 86 -19.62 -3.53 -1.06
C GLU A 86 -19.24 -4.60 -0.03
N GLN A 87 -18.65 -5.72 -0.45
CA GLN A 87 -18.19 -6.80 0.42
C GLN A 87 -16.76 -6.58 0.90
N CYS A 88 -16.00 -5.73 0.20
CA CYS A 88 -14.62 -5.36 0.54
C CYS A 88 -14.55 -4.16 1.51
N VAL A 89 -15.61 -3.34 1.60
CA VAL A 89 -15.64 -2.15 2.45
C VAL A 89 -16.12 -2.50 3.86
N GLY A 90 -15.23 -2.29 4.84
CA GLY A 90 -15.53 -2.50 6.26
C GLY A 90 -15.42 -1.24 7.12
N ALA A 91 -15.70 -1.40 8.41
CA ALA A 91 -15.63 -0.34 9.42
C ALA A 91 -14.22 0.28 9.54
N GLY A 92 -13.16 -0.44 9.16
CA GLY A 92 -11.78 -0.01 9.38
C GLY A 92 -11.53 0.28 10.86
N SER A 93 -11.10 1.49 11.18
CA SER A 93 -10.83 1.96 12.55
C SER A 93 -12.08 2.34 13.36
N GLY A 94 -13.22 1.68 13.13
CA GLY A 94 -14.43 1.85 13.95
C GLY A 94 -15.49 2.80 13.40
N LEU A 95 -15.63 2.92 12.08
CA LEU A 95 -16.74 3.67 11.47
C LEU A 95 -18.10 3.05 11.80
N ASP A 96 -19.11 3.91 12.01
CA ASP A 96 -20.50 3.49 12.09
C ASP A 96 -21.08 3.12 10.72
N SER A 97 -22.33 2.67 10.68
CA SER A 97 -22.99 2.28 9.42
C SER A 97 -23.08 3.41 8.40
N ALA A 98 -23.20 4.67 8.85
CA ALA A 98 -23.24 5.83 7.97
C ALA A 98 -21.85 6.11 7.37
N GLY A 99 -20.79 6.02 8.17
CA GLY A 99 -19.40 6.14 7.76
C GLY A 99 -18.98 5.05 6.78
N ILE A 100 -19.43 3.80 7.00
CA ILE A 100 -19.20 2.69 6.05
C ILE A 100 -19.86 2.99 4.70
N ARG A 101 -21.13 3.44 4.71
CA ARG A 101 -21.85 3.80 3.48
C ARG A 101 -21.16 4.96 2.75
N HIS A 102 -20.77 6.01 3.47
CA HIS A 102 -20.05 7.13 2.87
C HIS A 102 -18.71 6.67 2.26
N LYS A 103 -17.94 5.84 2.96
CA LYS A 103 -16.71 5.24 2.43
C LYS A 103 -16.98 4.47 1.14
N TYR A 104 -18.01 3.64 1.12
CA TYR A 104 -18.39 2.89 -0.08
C TYR A 104 -18.69 3.82 -1.27
N GLU A 105 -19.50 4.86 -1.10
CA GLU A 105 -19.84 5.78 -2.19
C GLU A 105 -18.61 6.52 -2.74
N VAL A 106 -17.70 6.97 -1.86
CA VAL A 106 -16.45 7.62 -2.28
C VAL A 106 -15.56 6.67 -3.08
N LEU A 107 -15.43 5.42 -2.64
CA LEU A 107 -14.61 4.42 -3.32
C LEU A 107 -15.22 3.99 -4.64
N LYS A 108 -16.54 3.83 -4.70
CA LYS A 108 -17.28 3.58 -5.92
C LYS A 108 -17.05 4.70 -6.94
N GLN A 109 -17.19 5.95 -6.52
CA GLN A 109 -16.94 7.11 -7.38
C GLN A 109 -15.49 7.13 -7.89
N SER A 110 -14.53 6.73 -7.04
CA SER A 110 -13.12 6.67 -7.42
C SER A 110 -12.86 5.58 -8.48
N MET A 111 -13.54 4.42 -8.37
CA MET A 111 -13.51 3.38 -9.41
C MET A 111 -14.16 3.83 -10.72
N GLU A 112 -15.28 4.56 -10.65
CA GLU A 112 -15.97 5.09 -11.84
C GLU A 112 -15.13 6.17 -12.55
N ASN A 113 -14.33 6.93 -11.80
CA ASN A 113 -13.43 7.96 -12.33
C ASN A 113 -12.12 7.42 -12.91
N TYR A 114 -11.82 6.14 -12.68
CA TYR A 114 -10.59 5.52 -13.15
C TYR A 114 -10.58 5.38 -14.67
N LYS A 115 -9.51 5.89 -15.28
CA LYS A 115 -9.30 5.91 -16.74
C LYS A 115 -7.98 5.26 -17.16
N GLY A 116 -7.43 4.42 -16.27
CA GLY A 116 -6.20 3.70 -16.54
C GLY A 116 -6.39 2.47 -17.42
N ASP A 117 -5.32 1.70 -17.59
CA ASP A 117 -5.30 0.54 -18.49
C ASP A 117 -5.79 -0.77 -17.83
N GLY A 118 -6.10 -0.73 -16.53
CA GLY A 118 -6.51 -1.89 -15.75
C GLY A 118 -5.38 -2.87 -15.45
N SER A 119 -4.13 -2.55 -15.80
CA SER A 119 -2.98 -3.37 -15.44
C SER A 119 -2.79 -3.38 -13.92
N PRO A 120 -2.27 -4.47 -13.33
CA PRO A 120 -2.03 -4.52 -11.90
C PRO A 120 -1.16 -3.37 -11.40
N ARG A 121 -0.12 -3.04 -12.19
CA ARG A 121 0.79 -1.94 -11.91
C ARG A 121 0.07 -0.59 -11.85
N ASP A 122 -0.81 -0.32 -12.81
CA ASP A 122 -1.56 0.93 -12.84
C ASP A 122 -2.59 1.02 -11.70
N ILE A 123 -3.27 -0.08 -11.37
CA ILE A 123 -4.20 -0.16 -10.23
C ILE A 123 -3.47 0.12 -8.90
N ILE A 124 -2.27 -0.43 -8.71
CA ILE A 124 -1.43 -0.18 -7.53
C ILE A 124 -1.09 1.30 -7.44
N ARG A 125 -0.61 1.88 -8.54
CA ARG A 125 -0.24 3.29 -8.61
C ARG A 125 -1.43 4.21 -8.37
N TYR A 126 -2.60 3.89 -8.94
CA TYR A 126 -3.77 4.75 -8.92
C TYR A 126 -4.46 4.73 -7.55
N PHE A 127 -4.64 3.55 -6.95
CA PHE A 127 -5.45 3.38 -5.73
C PHE A 127 -4.63 3.05 -4.48
N GLY A 128 -3.30 3.04 -4.57
CA GLY A 128 -2.40 2.68 -3.47
C GLY A 128 -2.04 3.80 -2.49
N GLY A 129 -1.38 3.40 -1.40
CA GLY A 129 -0.64 4.27 -0.49
C GLY A 129 0.87 4.12 -0.68
N LEU A 130 1.64 5.17 -0.39
CA LEU A 130 3.12 5.13 -0.50
C LEU A 130 3.72 4.04 0.40
N GLU A 131 3.19 3.89 1.61
CA GLU A 131 3.56 2.85 2.55
C GLU A 131 3.14 1.46 2.09
N MET A 132 2.07 1.36 1.30
CA MET A 132 1.62 0.10 0.73
C MET A 132 2.55 -0.36 -0.38
N VAL A 133 2.90 0.54 -1.30
CA VAL A 133 3.82 0.25 -2.41
C VAL A 133 5.24 -0.02 -1.90
N MET A 134 5.70 0.75 -0.91
CA MET A 134 7.01 0.51 -0.30
C MET A 134 7.08 -0.87 0.37
N ALA A 135 6.02 -1.30 1.05
CA ALA A 135 5.94 -2.65 1.59
C ALA A 135 5.92 -3.74 0.50
N ILE A 136 5.31 -3.48 -0.67
CA ILE A 136 5.39 -4.39 -1.82
C ILE A 136 6.84 -4.55 -2.30
N GLY A 137 7.56 -3.44 -2.51
CA GLY A 137 8.98 -3.50 -2.92
C GLY A 137 9.86 -4.24 -1.90
N ALA A 138 9.59 -4.01 -0.61
CA ALA A 138 10.25 -4.73 0.47
C ALA A 138 9.95 -6.24 0.43
N MET A 139 8.71 -6.65 0.25
CA MET A 139 8.32 -8.07 0.13
C MET A 139 8.95 -8.74 -1.10
N LEU A 140 9.00 -8.05 -2.23
CA LEU A 140 9.66 -8.56 -3.45
C LEU A 140 11.15 -8.79 -3.20
N GLN A 141 11.85 -7.82 -2.61
CA GLN A 141 13.27 -7.97 -2.28
C GLN A 141 13.52 -9.09 -1.27
N ALA A 142 12.66 -9.24 -0.27
CA ALA A 142 12.75 -10.31 0.71
C ALA A 142 12.61 -11.68 0.04
N ALA A 143 11.70 -11.81 -0.94
CA ALA A 143 11.53 -13.03 -1.72
C ALA A 143 12.77 -13.34 -2.58
N GLU A 144 13.36 -12.34 -3.24
CA GLU A 144 14.61 -12.49 -4.01
C GLU A 144 15.77 -13.00 -3.13
N LEU A 145 15.87 -12.47 -1.91
CA LEU A 145 16.86 -12.87 -0.91
C LEU A 145 16.49 -14.16 -0.17
N ARG A 146 15.36 -14.80 -0.52
CA ARG A 146 14.84 -16.03 0.10
C ARG A 146 14.65 -15.92 1.62
N MET A 147 14.26 -14.74 2.08
CA MET A 147 13.93 -14.46 3.47
C MET A 147 12.52 -14.97 3.80
N ILE A 148 12.28 -15.28 5.07
CA ILE A 148 10.95 -15.65 5.57
C ILE A 148 10.14 -14.38 5.80
N ILE A 149 8.95 -14.31 5.21
CA ILE A 149 8.02 -13.19 5.37
C ILE A 149 6.86 -13.60 6.28
N LEU A 150 6.72 -12.89 7.40
CA LEU A 150 5.56 -12.95 8.29
C LEU A 150 4.56 -11.87 7.89
N VAL A 151 3.39 -12.29 7.40
CA VAL A 151 2.30 -11.42 6.94
C VAL A 151 1.35 -11.16 8.10
N ASP A 152 1.07 -9.88 8.41
CA ASP A 152 0.17 -9.47 9.50
C ASP A 152 -1.11 -8.76 8.99
N GLY A 153 -2.28 -9.24 9.42
CA GLY A 153 -3.57 -8.59 9.20
C GLY A 153 -4.09 -8.52 7.76
N PHE A 154 -5.26 -7.89 7.60
CA PHE A 154 -5.97 -7.74 6.32
C PHE A 154 -5.18 -6.93 5.28
N ILE A 155 -4.48 -5.89 5.73
CA ILE A 155 -3.77 -4.96 4.84
C ILE A 155 -2.49 -5.61 4.30
N ALA A 156 -1.74 -6.37 5.12
CA ALA A 156 -0.61 -7.14 4.58
C ALA A 156 -1.08 -8.30 3.70
N CYS A 157 -2.25 -8.91 3.99
CA CYS A 157 -2.84 -9.92 3.11
C CYS A 157 -3.24 -9.35 1.74
N SER A 158 -3.79 -8.13 1.69
CA SER A 158 -4.08 -7.44 0.42
C SER A 158 -2.79 -7.17 -0.36
N LYS A 159 -1.74 -6.67 0.30
CA LYS A 159 -0.41 -6.45 -0.33
C LYS A 159 0.22 -7.74 -0.85
N ALA A 160 0.16 -8.82 -0.07
CA ALA A 160 0.66 -10.12 -0.46
C ALA A 160 -0.12 -10.70 -1.65
N SER A 161 -1.44 -10.52 -1.69
CA SER A 161 -2.27 -10.92 -2.84
C SER A 161 -1.88 -10.14 -4.11
N THR A 162 -1.58 -8.85 -3.99
CA THR A 162 -1.10 -8.03 -5.12
C THR A 162 0.24 -8.54 -5.66
N VAL A 163 1.17 -8.93 -4.79
CA VAL A 163 2.45 -9.55 -5.19
C VAL A 163 2.22 -10.90 -5.90
N LEU A 164 1.27 -11.71 -5.42
CA LEU A 164 0.93 -13.03 -5.99
C LEU A 164 0.15 -12.95 -7.32
N CYS A 165 -0.63 -11.88 -7.55
CA CYS A 165 -1.51 -11.74 -8.72
C CYS A 165 -0.85 -11.14 -9.98
N GLY A 166 0.47 -11.12 -10.08
CA GLY A 166 1.18 -10.87 -11.35
C GLY A 166 1.98 -9.58 -11.46
N ILE A 167 2.75 -9.21 -10.43
CA ILE A 167 3.92 -8.33 -10.62
C ILE A 167 5.15 -9.13 -11.12
N LEU A 168 5.04 -10.45 -11.27
CA LEU A 168 6.02 -11.33 -11.91
C LEU A 168 5.46 -11.94 -13.21
#